data_AF-A0A1F5P9M6-F1
#
_entry.id   AF-A0A1F5P9M6-F1
#
_cell.length_a   1.000
_cell.length_b   1.000
_cell.length_c   1.000
_cell.angle_alpha   90.00
_cell.angle_beta   90.00
_cell.angle_gamma   90.00
#
_symmetry.space_group_name_H-M   'P 1'
#
loop_
_entity.id
_entity.type
_entity.pdbx_description
1 polymer ?
#
loop_
_entity_poly.entity_id
_entity_poly.type
_entity_poly.pdbx_seq_one_letter_code
_entity_poly.pdbx_strand_id
1 'polypeptide(L)'
;MLKTLSLKNSKGFSLVEVILSASIFALLLTAVIGAIIYGQMSSALSGDRQRAVFLAQEGLEAVRSIRDNDFDLLTNGPHGLIIKQGQTAFWDFTGSSDITDGFTRQIQISSLDGATKQITSTVTWPQNLQRAGSVSLASYLTDWEDTLAPPTQASYFTVDTAAMQISPTDNSRVVGITIQNSSASPIVIDRMRLNWSGVVGTTRLNNITINGASVWSGNANSGANINIANFNLAADSTVYPITWFDFNRNITGITFSIQFTMLDGSIKTVSNLTPQ
;
A
#
# COMPACT_ATOMS: atom_id res chain seq x y z
N MET A 1 -50.77 -69.12 -79.66
CA MET A 1 -50.33 -68.90 -78.27
C MET A 1 -49.57 -67.59 -78.22
N LEU A 2 -50.19 -66.49 -77.78
CA LEU A 2 -49.59 -65.15 -77.75
C LEU A 2 -48.90 -64.96 -76.38
N LYS A 3 -47.59 -64.73 -76.39
CA LYS A 3 -46.78 -64.53 -75.19
C LYS A 3 -46.84 -63.05 -74.81
N THR A 4 -47.57 -62.72 -73.75
CA THR A 4 -47.60 -61.36 -73.18
C THR A 4 -46.29 -61.09 -72.44
N LEU A 5 -45.50 -60.15 -72.95
CA LEU A 5 -44.27 -59.68 -72.30
C LEU A 5 -44.63 -58.64 -71.24
N SER A 6 -44.37 -58.95 -69.98
CA SER A 6 -44.46 -58.00 -68.86
C SER A 6 -43.21 -57.12 -68.84
N LEU A 7 -43.37 -55.82 -69.12
CA LEU A 7 -42.30 -54.84 -69.02
C LEU A 7 -42.10 -54.46 -67.54
N LYS A 8 -40.97 -54.87 -66.96
CA LYS A 8 -40.56 -54.50 -65.61
C LYS A 8 -40.12 -53.04 -65.61
N ASN A 9 -40.84 -52.17 -64.91
CA ASN A 9 -40.54 -50.74 -64.81
C ASN A 9 -39.36 -50.53 -63.84
N SER A 10 -38.13 -50.64 -64.34
CA SER A 10 -36.93 -50.30 -63.58
C SER A 10 -36.85 -48.79 -63.43
N LYS A 11 -37.14 -48.27 -62.23
CA LYS A 11 -36.92 -46.85 -61.92
C LYS A 11 -35.41 -46.60 -61.89
N GLY A 12 -34.84 -46.27 -63.04
CA GLY A 12 -33.45 -45.82 -63.17
C GLY A 12 -33.29 -44.40 -62.65
N PHE A 13 -32.12 -44.09 -62.09
CA PHE A 13 -31.76 -42.73 -61.70
C PHE A 13 -31.64 -41.83 -62.92
N SER A 14 -32.20 -40.63 -62.84
CA SER A 14 -31.98 -39.60 -63.86
C SER A 14 -30.58 -39.01 -63.72
N LEU A 15 -29.91 -38.72 -64.84
CA LEU A 15 -28.61 -38.01 -64.85
C LEU A 15 -28.66 -36.72 -64.02
N VAL A 16 -29.81 -36.03 -64.05
CA VAL A 16 -30.05 -34.80 -63.29
C VAL A 16 -29.98 -35.03 -61.78
N GLU A 17 -30.47 -36.17 -61.30
CA GLU A 17 -30.50 -36.52 -59.87
C GLU A 17 -29.10 -36.84 -59.34
N VAL A 18 -28.26 -37.46 -60.17
CA VAL A 18 -26.84 -37.70 -59.87
C VAL A 18 -26.08 -36.38 -59.78
N ILE A 19 -26.30 -35.46 -60.73
CA ILE A 19 -25.65 -34.14 -60.74
C ILE A 19 -26.12 -33.29 -59.55
N LEU A 20 -27.42 -33.30 -59.24
CA LEU A 20 -27.99 -32.59 -58.09
C LEU A 20 -27.42 -33.12 -56.77
N SER A 21 -27.39 -34.44 -56.59
CA SER A 21 -26.86 -35.08 -55.38
C SER A 21 -25.38 -34.79 -55.19
N ALA A 22 -24.58 -34.86 -56.27
CA ALA A 22 -23.17 -34.51 -56.23
C ALA A 22 -22.94 -33.04 -55.87
N SER A 23 -23.80 -32.14 -56.39
CA SER A 23 -23.73 -30.70 -56.12
C SER A 23 -24.04 -30.39 -54.65
N ILE A 24 -25.10 -30.97 -54.10
CA ILE A 24 -25.47 -30.81 -52.69
C ILE A 24 -24.40 -31.41 -51.78
N PHE A 25 -23.87 -32.59 -52.14
CA PHE A 25 -22.80 -33.23 -51.39
C PHE A 25 -21.53 -32.38 -51.36
N ALA A 26 -21.12 -31.79 -52.49
CA ALA A 26 -19.96 -30.89 -52.54
C ALA A 26 -20.15 -29.63 -51.67
N LEU A 27 -21.36 -29.05 -51.66
CA LEU A 27 -21.71 -27.91 -50.79
C LEU A 27 -21.61 -28.30 -49.31
N LEU A 28 -22.16 -29.45 -48.93
CA LEU A 28 -22.09 -29.96 -47.56
C LEU A 28 -20.65 -30.23 -47.13
N LEU A 29 -19.84 -30.85 -48.00
CA LEU A 29 -18.44 -31.15 -47.71
C LEU A 29 -17.65 -29.86 -47.43
N THR A 30 -17.86 -28.83 -48.26
CA THR A 30 -17.21 -27.52 -48.10
C THR A 30 -17.62 -26.86 -46.78
N ALA A 31 -18.91 -26.91 -46.42
CA ALA A 31 -19.41 -26.36 -45.16
C ALA A 31 -18.80 -27.07 -43.94
N VAL A 32 -18.71 -28.41 -43.97
CA VAL A 32 -18.14 -29.21 -42.87
C VAL A 32 -16.64 -28.94 -42.72
N ILE A 33 -15.88 -28.93 -43.82
CA ILE A 33 -14.43 -28.63 -43.79
C ILE A 33 -14.20 -27.21 -43.26
N GLY A 34 -14.99 -26.24 -43.73
CA GLY A 34 -14.95 -24.87 -43.22
C GLY A 34 -15.18 -24.82 -41.71
N ALA A 35 -16.25 -25.46 -41.22
CA ALA A 35 -16.57 -25.51 -39.79
C ALA A 35 -15.44 -26.12 -38.95
N ILE A 36 -14.79 -27.19 -39.43
CA ILE A 36 -13.66 -27.83 -38.74
C ILE A 36 -12.46 -26.88 -38.66
N ILE A 37 -12.10 -26.21 -39.76
CA ILE A 37 -10.97 -25.28 -39.81
C ILE A 37 -11.20 -24.11 -38.84
N TYR A 38 -12.39 -23.49 -38.90
CA TYR A 38 -12.74 -22.40 -37.98
C TYR A 38 -12.77 -22.86 -36.51
N GLY A 39 -13.28 -24.07 -36.25
CA GLY A 39 -13.27 -24.66 -34.91
C GLY A 39 -11.86 -24.88 -34.35
N GLN A 40 -10.92 -25.36 -35.16
CA GLN A 40 -9.52 -25.54 -34.76
C GLN A 40 -8.84 -24.18 -34.50
N MET A 41 -9.03 -23.19 -35.37
CA MET A 41 -8.50 -21.85 -35.16
C MET A 41 -9.03 -21.21 -33.89
N SER A 42 -10.33 -21.37 -33.61
CA SER A 42 -10.95 -20.88 -32.37
C SER A 42 -10.38 -21.56 -31.13
N SER A 43 -10.13 -22.88 -31.20
CA SER A 43 -9.54 -23.65 -30.10
C SER A 43 -8.10 -23.24 -29.82
N ALA A 44 -7.27 -23.08 -30.87
CA ALA A 44 -5.90 -22.60 -30.74
C ALA A 44 -5.85 -21.19 -30.13
N LEU A 45 -6.70 -20.28 -30.64
CA LEU A 45 -6.82 -18.93 -30.12
C LEU A 45 -7.17 -18.91 -28.62
N SER A 46 -8.12 -19.75 -28.21
CA SER A 46 -8.52 -19.84 -26.81
C SER A 46 -7.40 -20.39 -25.94
N GLY A 47 -6.63 -21.36 -26.44
CA GLY A 47 -5.47 -21.92 -25.75
C GLY A 47 -4.37 -20.87 -25.52
N ASP A 48 -4.01 -20.11 -26.54
CA ASP A 48 -3.01 -19.03 -26.41
C ASP A 48 -3.43 -17.98 -25.40
N ARG A 49 -4.72 -17.60 -25.41
CA ARG A 49 -5.25 -16.67 -24.43
C ARG A 49 -5.19 -17.22 -23.00
N GLN A 50 -5.50 -18.51 -22.80
CA GLN A 50 -5.36 -19.15 -21.49
C GLN A 50 -3.90 -19.13 -21.01
N ARG A 51 -2.95 -19.45 -21.90
CA ARG A 51 -1.51 -19.38 -21.59
C ARG A 51 -1.07 -17.97 -21.24
N ALA A 52 -1.52 -16.96 -21.98
CA ALA A 52 -1.24 -15.56 -21.67
C ALA A 52 -1.78 -15.13 -20.28
N VAL A 53 -2.97 -15.62 -19.90
CA VAL A 53 -3.52 -15.40 -18.54
C VAL A 53 -2.64 -16.05 -17.48
N PHE A 54 -2.19 -17.30 -17.69
CA PHE A 54 -1.29 -17.97 -16.75
C PHE A 54 0.04 -17.23 -16.59
N LEU A 55 0.65 -16.76 -17.70
CA LEU A 55 1.88 -15.97 -17.65
C LEU A 55 1.68 -14.61 -16.96
N ALA A 56 0.52 -13.99 -17.15
CA ALA A 56 0.18 -12.73 -16.48
C ALA A 56 0.02 -12.93 -14.96
N GLN A 57 -0.67 -14.01 -14.55
CA GLN A 57 -0.82 -14.41 -13.15
C GLN A 57 0.52 -14.75 -12.50
N GLU A 58 1.34 -15.56 -13.17
CA GLU A 58 2.72 -15.86 -12.73
C GLU A 58 3.51 -14.55 -12.55
N GLY A 59 3.36 -13.59 -13.47
CA GLY A 59 4.00 -12.29 -13.35
C GLY A 59 3.60 -11.53 -12.07
N LEU A 60 2.33 -11.57 -11.68
CA LEU A 60 1.88 -10.95 -10.43
C LEU A 60 2.42 -11.69 -9.20
N GLU A 61 2.47 -13.02 -9.23
CA GLU A 61 3.03 -13.83 -8.13
C GLU A 61 4.55 -13.68 -8.01
N ALA A 62 5.26 -13.55 -9.13
CA ALA A 62 6.69 -13.26 -9.14
C ALA A 62 6.98 -11.92 -8.47
N VAL A 63 6.21 -10.87 -8.80
CA VAL A 63 6.36 -9.55 -8.16
C VAL A 63 6.00 -9.60 -6.68
N ARG A 64 5.00 -10.40 -6.28
CA ARG A 64 4.71 -10.67 -4.87
C ARG A 64 5.90 -11.32 -4.16
N SER A 65 6.54 -12.30 -4.78
CA SER A 65 7.74 -12.93 -4.22
C SER A 65 8.92 -11.95 -4.10
N ILE A 66 9.09 -11.02 -5.05
CA ILE A 66 10.13 -9.98 -4.97
C ILE A 66 9.82 -9.01 -3.82
N ARG A 67 8.56 -8.61 -3.67
CA ARG A 67 8.07 -7.78 -2.57
C ARG A 67 8.35 -8.41 -1.21
N ASP A 68 8.16 -9.72 -1.09
CA ASP A 68 8.38 -10.46 0.15
C ASP A 68 9.87 -10.61 0.51
N ASN A 69 10.78 -10.25 -0.40
CA ASN A 69 12.21 -10.14 -0.10
C ASN A 69 12.56 -8.73 0.38
N ASP A 70 12.12 -7.70 -0.37
CA ASP A 70 12.29 -6.30 -0.01
C ASP A 70 11.33 -5.43 -0.86
N PHE A 71 10.46 -4.65 -0.20
CA PHE A 71 9.48 -3.79 -0.86
C PHE A 71 10.14 -2.67 -1.70
N ASP A 72 11.32 -2.21 -1.30
CA ASP A 72 12.04 -1.14 -1.99
C ASP A 72 12.57 -1.57 -3.37
N LEU A 73 12.67 -2.88 -3.62
CA LEU A 73 13.02 -3.43 -4.94
C LEU A 73 11.94 -3.14 -6.00
N LEU A 74 10.69 -2.88 -5.60
CA LEU A 74 9.58 -2.56 -6.51
C LEU A 74 9.68 -1.11 -7.00
N THR A 75 10.67 -0.85 -7.85
CA THR A 75 10.89 0.46 -8.46
C THR A 75 9.84 0.75 -9.54
N ASN A 76 9.41 2.01 -9.65
CA ASN A 76 8.41 2.40 -10.63
C ASN A 76 8.95 2.29 -12.06
N GLY A 77 8.10 1.85 -12.98
CA GLY A 77 8.46 1.67 -14.39
C GLY A 77 8.13 0.28 -14.93
N PRO A 78 8.47 0.04 -16.21
CA PRO A 78 8.30 -1.25 -16.85
C PRO A 78 9.47 -2.18 -16.52
N HIS A 79 9.17 -3.43 -16.22
CA HIS A 79 10.13 -4.49 -15.91
C HIS A 79 9.76 -5.79 -16.62
N GLY A 80 10.77 -6.57 -16.99
CA GLY A 80 10.63 -8.01 -17.26
C GLY A 80 10.97 -8.84 -16.03
N LEU A 81 10.77 -10.15 -16.10
CA LEU A 81 11.06 -11.09 -15.03
C LEU A 81 12.10 -12.13 -15.45
N ILE A 82 12.97 -12.52 -14.53
CA ILE A 82 13.93 -13.62 -14.68
C ILE A 82 14.01 -14.44 -13.41
N ILE A 83 14.27 -15.73 -13.55
CA ILE A 83 14.61 -16.60 -12.43
C ILE A 83 16.13 -16.65 -12.31
N LYS A 84 16.67 -16.13 -11.21
CA LYS A 84 18.10 -16.25 -10.87
C LYS A 84 18.35 -17.52 -10.06
N GLN A 85 19.54 -18.09 -10.24
CA GLN A 85 19.98 -19.28 -9.51
C GLN A 85 20.87 -18.84 -8.33
N GLY A 86 20.51 -19.29 -7.13
CA GLY A 86 21.29 -19.16 -5.89
C GLY A 86 21.36 -20.50 -5.14
N GLN A 87 21.28 -20.48 -3.81
CA GLN A 87 21.02 -21.71 -3.04
C GLN A 87 19.61 -22.27 -3.33
N THR A 88 18.66 -21.38 -3.59
CA THR A 88 17.34 -21.66 -4.15
C THR A 88 17.08 -20.71 -5.33
N ALA A 89 16.24 -21.11 -6.27
CA ALA A 89 15.83 -20.24 -7.37
C ALA A 89 14.89 -19.13 -6.86
N PHE A 90 15.06 -17.91 -7.35
CA PHE A 90 14.22 -16.77 -6.96
C PHE A 90 13.93 -15.86 -8.16
N TRP A 91 12.82 -15.13 -8.09
CA TRP A 91 12.42 -14.14 -9.08
C TRP A 91 13.19 -12.84 -8.89
N ASP A 92 13.56 -12.21 -10.01
CA ASP A 92 14.16 -10.89 -10.03
C ASP A 92 13.69 -10.12 -11.28
N PHE A 93 13.83 -8.80 -11.25
CA PHE A 93 13.54 -7.96 -12.41
C PHE A 93 14.66 -7.99 -13.44
N THR A 94 14.30 -7.86 -14.71
CA THR A 94 15.25 -7.73 -15.83
C THR A 94 14.67 -6.87 -16.95
N GLY A 95 15.47 -5.97 -17.52
CA GLY A 95 15.06 -5.14 -18.65
C GLY A 95 13.69 -4.46 -18.45
N SER A 96 12.97 -4.22 -19.54
CA SER A 96 11.62 -3.63 -19.53
C SER A 96 10.50 -4.62 -19.88
N SER A 97 10.86 -5.85 -20.26
CA SER A 97 9.97 -6.96 -20.59
C SER A 97 10.77 -8.26 -20.65
N ASP A 98 10.08 -9.40 -20.54
CA ASP A 98 10.63 -10.73 -20.77
C ASP A 98 9.83 -11.46 -21.86
N ILE A 99 10.47 -12.43 -22.53
CA ILE A 99 9.85 -13.21 -23.60
C ILE A 99 9.93 -14.68 -23.24
N THR A 100 8.77 -15.35 -23.22
CA THR A 100 8.64 -16.79 -22.99
C THR A 100 7.73 -17.38 -24.06
N ASP A 101 8.25 -18.30 -24.87
CA ASP A 101 7.48 -19.04 -25.88
C ASP A 101 6.67 -18.17 -26.86
N GLY A 102 7.22 -17.03 -27.26
CA GLY A 102 6.57 -16.08 -28.17
C GLY A 102 5.56 -15.14 -27.52
N PHE A 103 5.40 -15.22 -26.19
CA PHE A 103 4.66 -14.26 -25.38
C PHE A 103 5.64 -13.26 -24.77
N THR A 104 5.39 -11.98 -24.98
CA THR A 104 6.13 -10.88 -24.35
C THR A 104 5.35 -10.40 -23.13
N ARG A 105 5.94 -10.54 -21.95
CA ARG A 105 5.40 -10.05 -20.68
C ARG A 105 6.10 -8.76 -20.25
N GLN A 106 5.32 -7.81 -19.76
CA GLN A 106 5.81 -6.59 -19.13
C GLN A 106 5.05 -6.34 -17.83
N ILE A 107 5.80 -6.10 -16.76
CA ILE A 107 5.29 -5.69 -15.46
C ILE A 107 5.45 -4.18 -15.34
N GLN A 108 4.34 -3.45 -15.28
CA GLN A 108 4.33 -2.02 -14.98
C GLN A 108 4.08 -1.80 -13.49
N ILE A 109 4.99 -1.10 -12.83
CA ILE A 109 4.88 -0.72 -11.41
C ILE A 109 4.64 0.78 -11.30
N SER A 110 3.68 1.17 -10.44
CA SER A 110 3.41 2.56 -10.08
C SER A 110 3.05 2.70 -8.60
N SER A 111 3.73 3.60 -7.89
CA SER A 111 3.38 3.98 -6.51
C SER A 111 2.03 4.70 -6.47
N LEU A 112 1.17 4.30 -5.53
CA LEU A 112 -0.04 5.04 -5.17
C LEU A 112 0.20 5.95 -3.97
N ASP A 113 0.96 5.45 -2.98
CA ASP A 113 1.41 6.18 -1.80
C ASP A 113 2.76 5.62 -1.31
N GLY A 114 3.17 5.96 -0.08
CA GLY A 114 4.45 5.54 0.50
C GLY A 114 4.56 4.04 0.80
N ALA A 115 3.44 3.34 0.98
CA ALA A 115 3.41 1.93 1.36
C ALA A 115 2.61 1.05 0.38
N THR A 116 2.09 1.61 -0.71
CA THR A 116 1.21 0.92 -1.66
C THR A 116 1.66 1.15 -3.09
N LYS A 117 1.82 0.06 -3.85
CA LYS A 117 2.13 0.05 -5.27
C LYS A 117 1.07 -0.72 -6.06
N GLN A 118 0.72 -0.20 -7.23
CA GLN A 118 -0.07 -0.92 -8.23
C GLN A 118 0.87 -1.63 -9.19
N ILE A 119 0.59 -2.92 -9.41
CA ILE A 119 1.33 -3.80 -10.32
C ILE A 119 0.41 -4.19 -11.45
N THR A 120 0.82 -3.97 -12.69
CA THR A 120 0.07 -4.37 -13.89
C THR A 120 0.93 -5.30 -14.75
N SER A 121 0.52 -6.56 -14.87
CA SER A 121 1.18 -7.58 -15.69
C SER A 121 0.47 -7.67 -17.04
N THR A 122 1.15 -7.26 -18.11
CA THR A 122 0.62 -7.27 -19.49
C THR A 122 1.38 -8.28 -20.32
N VAL A 123 0.66 -9.21 -20.95
CA VAL A 123 1.22 -10.23 -21.84
C VAL A 123 0.67 -10.03 -23.24
N THR A 124 1.57 -9.94 -24.21
CA THR A 124 1.25 -9.74 -25.64
C THR A 124 1.83 -10.88 -26.47
N TRP A 125 1.13 -11.27 -27.54
CA TRP A 125 1.58 -12.34 -28.43
C TRP A 125 1.03 -12.12 -29.85
N PRO A 126 1.68 -12.65 -30.90
CA PRO A 126 1.12 -12.61 -32.25
C PRO A 126 -0.09 -13.54 -32.35
N GLN A 127 -1.29 -12.98 -32.45
CA GLN A 127 -2.54 -13.75 -32.58
C GLN A 127 -2.74 -14.25 -34.02
N ASN A 128 -2.33 -13.44 -34.99
CA ASN A 128 -2.19 -13.80 -36.40
C ASN A 128 -1.20 -12.83 -37.07
N LEU A 129 -0.99 -12.94 -38.39
CA LEU A 129 -0.03 -12.11 -39.13
C LEU A 129 -0.30 -10.59 -39.07
N GLN A 130 -1.50 -10.17 -38.70
CA GLN A 130 -1.91 -8.76 -38.70
C GLN A 130 -2.38 -8.24 -37.32
N ARG A 131 -2.51 -9.12 -36.32
CA ARG A 131 -3.09 -8.79 -35.02
C ARG A 131 -2.30 -9.40 -33.88
N ALA A 132 -2.01 -8.60 -32.86
CA ALA A 132 -1.52 -9.06 -31.58
C ALA A 132 -2.68 -9.33 -30.61
N GLY A 133 -2.57 -10.42 -29.85
CA GLY A 133 -3.36 -10.66 -28.65
C GLY A 133 -2.75 -9.94 -27.45
N SER A 134 -3.59 -9.56 -26.49
CA SER A 134 -3.15 -8.96 -25.23
C SER A 134 -4.04 -9.39 -24.07
N VAL A 135 -3.42 -9.65 -22.92
CA VAL A 135 -4.05 -9.85 -21.62
C VAL A 135 -3.34 -8.94 -20.62
N SER A 136 -4.11 -8.23 -19.79
CA SER A 136 -3.57 -7.38 -18.73
C SER A 136 -4.29 -7.67 -17.42
N LEU A 137 -3.53 -7.96 -16.37
CA LEU A 137 -4.02 -8.19 -15.01
C LEU A 137 -3.35 -7.20 -14.07
N ALA A 138 -4.10 -6.71 -13.07
CA ALA A 138 -3.59 -5.78 -12.08
C ALA A 138 -3.78 -6.32 -10.66
N SER A 139 -2.85 -5.99 -9.77
CA SER A 139 -2.94 -6.21 -8.33
C SER A 139 -2.36 -5.02 -7.59
N TYR A 140 -2.76 -4.85 -6.34
CA TYR A 140 -2.13 -3.90 -5.42
C TYR A 140 -1.26 -4.68 -4.45
N LEU A 141 -0.07 -4.15 -4.16
CA LEU A 141 0.85 -4.69 -3.18
C LEU A 141 1.16 -3.60 -2.17
N THR A 142 0.97 -3.93 -0.90
CA THR A 142 1.37 -3.08 0.22
C THR A 142 2.69 -3.56 0.79
N ASP A 143 3.46 -2.64 1.36
CA ASP A 143 4.58 -2.98 2.23
C ASP A 143 4.01 -3.60 3.51
N TRP A 144 4.10 -4.92 3.59
CA TRP A 144 3.50 -5.69 4.69
C TRP A 144 4.51 -5.98 5.80
N GLU A 145 5.81 -5.88 5.49
CA GLU A 145 6.91 -6.01 6.45
C GLU A 145 7.33 -4.66 7.02
N ASP A 146 6.95 -3.53 6.40
CA ASP A 146 6.94 -2.22 7.06
C ASP A 146 5.89 -2.21 8.17
N THR A 147 6.24 -2.87 9.26
CA THR A 147 5.77 -2.48 10.58
C THR A 147 6.29 -1.06 10.77
N LEU A 148 5.44 -0.06 10.52
CA LEU A 148 5.57 1.32 11.00
C LEU A 148 6.66 1.38 12.07
N ALA A 149 7.81 2.00 11.76
CA ALA A 149 9.03 2.02 12.59
C ALA A 149 8.74 1.72 14.08
N PRO A 150 9.45 0.76 14.71
CA PRO A 150 9.07 0.19 16.01
C PRO A 150 8.57 1.29 16.93
N PRO A 151 7.35 1.16 17.49
CA PRO A 151 6.64 2.29 18.06
C PRO A 151 7.52 2.99 19.08
N THR A 152 7.92 4.21 18.72
CA THR A 152 8.84 5.02 19.51
C THR A 152 8.25 5.35 20.88
N GLN A 153 9.07 5.83 21.81
CA GLN A 153 8.58 6.30 23.11
C GLN A 153 7.46 7.34 22.95
N ALA A 154 7.56 8.25 21.97
CA ALA A 154 6.51 9.25 21.70
C ALA A 154 5.16 8.62 21.25
N SER A 155 5.17 7.43 20.64
CA SER A 155 3.96 6.73 20.21
C SER A 155 3.11 6.26 21.39
N TYR A 156 3.75 5.90 22.51
CA TYR A 156 3.11 5.46 23.75
C TYR A 156 3.00 6.56 24.82
N PHE A 157 3.46 7.76 24.48
CA PHE A 157 3.34 8.91 25.35
C PHE A 157 2.00 9.61 25.13
N THR A 158 1.20 9.67 26.19
CA THR A 158 -0.09 10.35 26.22
C THR A 158 -0.01 11.63 27.05
N VAL A 159 -0.67 12.68 26.57
CA VAL A 159 -0.80 13.98 27.26
C VAL A 159 -2.27 14.32 27.31
N ASP A 160 -2.80 14.49 28.50
CA ASP A 160 -4.18 14.94 28.73
C ASP A 160 -4.17 16.40 29.17
N THR A 161 -4.90 17.23 28.43
CA THR A 161 -5.06 18.67 28.67
C THR A 161 -6.51 19.06 28.94
N ALA A 162 -7.41 18.10 29.18
CA ALA A 162 -8.84 18.36 29.36
C ALA A 162 -9.13 19.24 30.60
N ALA A 163 -8.33 19.12 31.66
CA ALA A 163 -8.45 19.91 32.88
C ALA A 163 -7.52 21.14 32.92
N MET A 164 -6.86 21.45 31.80
CA MET A 164 -5.86 22.52 31.72
C MET A 164 -6.48 23.90 31.94
N GLN A 165 -5.92 24.66 32.88
CA GLN A 165 -6.39 25.99 33.26
C GLN A 165 -5.24 26.85 33.80
N ILE A 166 -5.47 28.16 33.88
CA ILE A 166 -4.59 29.04 34.67
C ILE A 166 -4.88 28.78 36.15
N SER A 167 -3.83 28.67 36.97
CA SER A 167 -4.00 28.38 38.40
C SER A 167 -4.89 29.45 39.08
N PRO A 168 -5.99 29.06 39.77
CA PRO A 168 -6.89 29.99 40.43
C PRO A 168 -6.24 30.82 41.54
N THR A 169 -5.12 30.33 42.10
CA THR A 169 -4.40 30.99 43.19
C THR A 169 -3.14 31.72 42.73
N ASP A 170 -2.68 31.46 41.50
CA ASP A 170 -1.45 32.04 40.96
C ASP A 170 -1.52 32.18 39.43
N ASN A 171 -1.85 33.37 38.95
CA ASN A 171 -2.06 33.62 37.53
C ASN A 171 -0.78 33.60 36.67
N SER A 172 0.37 33.26 37.25
CA SER A 172 1.60 32.97 36.50
C SER A 172 1.76 31.49 36.14
N ARG A 173 0.83 30.61 36.55
CA ARG A 173 0.96 29.16 36.38
C ARG A 173 -0.11 28.55 35.50
N VAL A 174 0.30 27.63 34.63
CA VAL A 174 -0.61 26.68 33.97
C VAL A 174 -0.60 25.37 34.74
N VAL A 175 -1.79 24.84 35.05
CA VAL A 175 -2.00 23.59 35.79
C VAL A 175 -2.99 22.69 35.03
N GLY A 176 -3.17 21.45 35.50
CA GLY A 176 -4.20 20.54 34.99
C GLY A 176 -3.82 19.71 33.76
N ILE A 177 -2.53 19.67 33.42
CA ILE A 177 -1.99 18.78 32.39
C ILE A 177 -1.47 17.51 33.05
N THR A 178 -1.78 16.35 32.48
CA THR A 178 -1.23 15.07 32.92
C THR A 178 -0.54 14.34 31.78
N ILE A 179 0.46 13.54 32.13
CA ILE A 179 1.24 12.74 31.18
C ILE A 179 1.29 11.30 31.66
N GLN A 180 1.26 10.35 30.73
CA GLN A 180 1.25 8.93 31.05
C GLN A 180 2.00 8.12 29.98
N ASN A 181 2.56 7.00 30.43
CA ASN A 181 3.17 5.99 29.58
C ASN A 181 2.18 4.83 29.39
N SER A 182 1.81 4.53 28.15
CA SER A 182 0.93 3.41 27.79
C SER A 182 1.69 2.17 27.28
N SER A 183 3.02 2.16 27.38
CA SER A 183 3.85 1.03 26.97
C SER A 183 4.26 0.11 28.13
N ALA A 184 4.80 -1.05 27.78
CA ALA A 184 5.38 -2.02 28.71
C ALA A 184 6.85 -1.71 29.10
N SER A 185 7.42 -0.63 28.58
CA SER A 185 8.80 -0.19 28.87
C SER A 185 8.82 1.25 29.38
N PRO A 186 9.79 1.69 30.19
CA PRO A 186 9.85 3.08 30.63
C PRO A 186 10.02 4.06 29.46
N ILE A 187 9.35 5.21 29.54
CA ILE A 187 9.56 6.35 28.64
C ILE A 187 10.38 7.41 29.38
N VAL A 188 11.37 8.00 28.71
CA VAL A 188 12.19 9.08 29.29
C VAL A 188 12.02 10.33 28.45
N ILE A 189 11.50 11.40 29.06
CA ILE A 189 11.46 12.73 28.44
C ILE A 189 12.81 13.41 28.69
N ASP A 190 13.59 13.66 27.64
CA ASP A 190 14.88 14.36 27.70
C ASP A 190 14.68 15.88 27.76
N ARG A 191 13.85 16.41 26.85
CA ARG A 191 13.66 17.84 26.67
C ARG A 191 12.22 18.24 26.46
N MET A 192 11.94 19.49 26.79
CA MET A 192 10.70 20.16 26.48
C MET A 192 10.97 21.46 25.72
N ARG A 193 10.06 21.83 24.83
CA ARG A 193 10.02 23.17 24.23
C ARG A 193 8.60 23.68 24.34
N LEU A 194 8.46 24.88 24.92
CA LEU A 194 7.18 25.57 24.99
C LEU A 194 7.22 26.77 24.06
N ASN A 195 6.22 26.90 23.19
CA ASN A 195 6.03 28.07 22.36
C ASN A 195 4.74 28.76 22.80
N TRP A 196 4.80 30.02 23.20
CA TRP A 196 3.64 30.78 23.67
C TRP A 196 3.51 32.15 22.98
N SER A 197 2.26 32.62 22.96
CA SER A 197 1.81 33.94 22.50
C SER A 197 0.63 34.43 23.35
N GLY A 198 0.09 35.62 23.05
CA GLY A 198 -1.05 36.19 23.78
C GLY A 198 -0.72 36.88 25.11
N VAL A 199 0.57 36.91 25.49
CA VAL A 199 1.09 37.51 26.72
C VAL A 199 2.17 38.53 26.42
N VAL A 200 2.56 39.32 27.43
CA VAL A 200 3.61 40.35 27.31
C VAL A 200 4.92 39.73 26.78
N GLY A 201 5.61 40.36 25.84
CA GLY A 201 6.83 39.80 25.21
C GLY A 201 8.02 39.56 26.14
N THR A 202 8.01 40.14 27.34
CA THR A 202 9.00 39.90 28.41
C THR A 202 8.60 38.76 29.35
N THR A 203 7.55 38.00 29.01
CA THR A 203 7.17 36.77 29.71
C THR A 203 8.23 35.70 29.48
N ARG A 204 8.59 35.00 30.56
CA ARG A 204 9.63 33.99 30.62
C ARG A 204 9.13 32.80 31.41
N LEU A 205 9.47 31.60 30.97
CA LEU A 205 9.25 30.40 31.76
C LEU A 205 10.38 30.29 32.79
N ASN A 206 10.01 30.13 34.06
CA ASN A 206 10.94 30.12 35.18
C ASN A 206 11.11 28.73 35.81
N ASN A 207 10.08 27.90 35.78
CA ASN A 207 10.11 26.58 36.40
C ASN A 207 9.15 25.62 35.69
N ILE A 208 9.56 24.35 35.60
CA ILE A 208 8.71 23.22 35.22
C ILE A 208 8.72 22.25 36.40
N THR A 209 7.54 21.91 36.90
CA THR A 209 7.39 20.96 38.02
C THR A 209 6.51 19.79 37.57
N ILE A 210 7.01 18.58 37.76
CA ILE A 210 6.29 17.33 37.44
C ILE A 210 6.22 16.50 38.71
N ASN A 211 5.02 16.00 39.03
CA ASN A 211 4.75 15.22 40.22
C ASN A 211 5.27 15.84 41.54
N GLY A 212 5.15 17.17 41.67
CA GLY A 212 5.59 17.93 42.84
C GLY A 212 7.09 18.25 42.90
N ALA A 213 7.91 17.73 41.98
CA ALA A 213 9.35 18.00 41.93
C ALA A 213 9.70 18.96 40.76
N SER A 214 10.54 19.96 41.01
CA SER A 214 11.07 20.81 39.94
C SER A 214 12.01 20.00 39.06
N VAL A 215 11.67 19.83 37.79
CA VAL A 215 12.49 19.15 36.78
C VAL A 215 13.35 20.13 35.99
N TRP A 216 13.03 21.42 36.06
CA TRP A 216 13.84 22.48 35.48
C TRP A 216 13.51 23.83 36.12
N SER A 217 14.52 24.67 36.31
CA SER A 217 14.37 26.08 36.68
C SER A 217 15.31 26.96 35.87
N GLY A 218 14.90 28.17 35.52
CA GLY A 218 15.71 29.09 34.75
C GLY A 218 14.96 30.35 34.32
N ASN A 219 15.31 30.88 33.15
CA ASN A 219 14.68 32.05 32.57
C ASN A 219 14.64 31.88 31.03
N ALA A 220 13.63 31.16 30.54
CA ALA A 220 13.54 30.75 29.14
C ALA A 220 12.62 31.65 28.33
N ASN A 221 13.06 31.97 27.10
CA ASN A 221 12.23 32.62 26.08
C ASN A 221 11.25 31.60 25.46
N SER A 222 10.19 32.11 24.84
CA SER A 222 9.29 31.30 23.99
C SER A 222 10.10 30.58 22.91
N GLY A 223 9.87 29.27 22.76
CA GLY A 223 10.55 28.41 21.79
C GLY A 223 11.94 27.89 22.22
N ALA A 224 12.42 28.21 23.42
CA ALA A 224 13.68 27.66 23.92
C ALA A 224 13.60 26.14 24.14
N ASN A 225 14.68 25.42 23.82
CA ASN A 225 14.84 24.02 24.22
C ASN A 225 15.27 23.94 25.68
N ILE A 226 14.47 23.25 26.47
CA ILE A 226 14.66 23.08 27.90
C ILE A 226 15.05 21.64 28.16
N ASN A 227 16.26 21.42 28.65
CA ASN A 227 16.68 20.13 29.19
C ASN A 227 16.09 19.98 30.60
N ILE A 228 15.25 18.96 30.80
CA ILE A 228 14.56 18.69 32.08
C ILE A 228 15.25 17.60 32.90
N ALA A 229 16.52 17.33 32.60
CA ALA A 229 17.34 16.33 33.29
C ALA A 229 16.71 14.92 33.32
N ASN A 230 16.12 14.50 32.19
CA ASN A 230 15.50 13.19 31.99
C ASN A 230 14.41 12.85 33.02
N PHE A 231 13.14 13.05 32.64
CA PHE A 231 12.01 12.59 33.46
C PHE A 231 11.57 11.19 33.04
N ASN A 232 11.61 10.23 33.97
CA ASN A 232 11.25 8.82 33.71
C ASN A 232 9.78 8.55 34.05
N LEU A 233 9.02 8.09 33.06
CA LEU A 233 7.67 7.55 33.21
C LEU A 233 7.75 6.02 33.28
N ALA A 234 7.38 5.45 34.42
CA ALA A 234 7.38 4.00 34.62
C ALA A 234 6.37 3.29 33.70
N ALA A 235 6.61 2.00 33.45
CA ALA A 235 5.74 1.13 32.64
C ALA A 235 4.59 0.53 33.47
N ASP A 236 3.94 1.35 34.31
CA ASP A 236 2.95 0.92 35.29
C ASP A 236 1.61 1.66 35.15
N SER A 237 1.41 2.39 34.03
CA SER A 237 0.25 3.23 33.79
C SER A 237 0.05 4.35 34.83
N THR A 238 1.06 4.71 35.62
CA THR A 238 0.99 5.86 36.51
C THR A 238 0.76 7.15 35.72
N VAL A 239 -0.21 7.95 36.17
CA VAL A 239 -0.49 9.28 35.63
C VAL A 239 0.33 10.29 36.41
N TYR A 240 1.23 11.00 35.73
CA TYR A 240 2.06 12.04 36.35
C TYR A 240 1.46 13.41 36.03
N PRO A 241 1.13 14.24 37.03
CA PRO A 241 0.71 15.61 36.78
C PRO A 241 1.93 16.46 36.41
N ILE A 242 1.82 17.24 35.33
CA ILE A 242 2.65 18.44 35.20
C ILE A 242 2.06 19.44 36.19
N THR A 243 2.66 19.48 37.38
CA THR A 243 2.15 20.21 38.55
C THR A 243 1.98 21.69 38.21
N TRP A 244 2.96 22.28 37.53
CA TRP A 244 2.82 23.57 36.87
C TRP A 244 3.92 23.84 35.86
N PHE A 245 3.56 24.63 34.84
CA PHE A 245 4.48 25.52 34.13
C PHE A 245 4.38 26.89 34.78
N ASP A 246 5.48 27.39 35.35
CA ASP A 246 5.51 28.66 36.08
C ASP A 246 6.25 29.73 35.29
N PHE A 247 5.60 30.87 35.09
CA PHE A 247 6.12 32.00 34.36
C PHE A 247 6.47 33.16 35.30
N ASN A 248 7.30 34.09 34.83
CA ASN A 248 7.71 35.24 35.63
C ASN A 248 6.62 36.33 35.79
N ARG A 249 5.46 36.16 35.15
CA ARG A 249 4.40 37.17 35.01
C ARG A 249 3.03 36.50 34.88
N ASN A 250 1.99 37.31 35.03
CA ASN A 250 0.62 36.93 34.70
C ASN A 250 0.52 36.48 33.22
N ILE A 251 -0.09 35.33 33.00
CA ILE A 251 -0.28 34.68 31.71
C ILE A 251 -1.75 34.59 31.26
N THR A 252 -2.62 35.41 31.82
CA THR A 252 -4.04 35.47 31.40
C THR A 252 -4.14 35.73 29.89
N GLY A 253 -4.82 34.85 29.17
CA GLY A 253 -4.93 34.90 27.71
C GLY A 253 -3.79 34.21 26.93
N ILE A 254 -2.91 33.47 27.61
CA ILE A 254 -1.83 32.71 26.95
C ILE A 254 -2.40 31.66 26.00
N THR A 255 -1.81 31.58 24.82
CA THR A 255 -1.95 30.44 23.92
C THR A 255 -0.57 29.81 23.78
N PHE A 256 -0.46 28.49 23.92
CA PHE A 256 0.84 27.83 23.79
C PHE A 256 0.78 26.44 23.16
N SER A 257 1.96 25.92 22.83
CA SER A 257 2.18 24.53 22.45
C SER A 257 3.34 23.96 23.26
N ILE A 258 3.30 22.65 23.47
CA ILE A 258 4.33 21.88 24.17
C ILE A 258 4.86 20.82 23.22
N GLN A 259 6.17 20.80 23.05
CA GLN A 259 6.89 19.74 22.39
C GLN A 259 7.70 18.98 23.44
N PHE A 260 7.50 17.67 23.50
CA PHE A 260 8.27 16.73 24.30
C PHE A 260 9.23 15.98 23.38
N THR A 261 10.51 15.95 23.73
CA THR A 261 11.52 15.13 23.05
C THR A 261 11.93 14.02 24.00
N MET A 262 11.77 12.78 23.54
CA MET A 262 12.11 11.59 24.30
C MET A 262 13.60 11.25 24.15
N LEU A 263 14.12 10.38 25.03
CA LEU A 263 15.53 9.97 25.00
C LEU A 263 15.92 9.22 23.72
N ASP A 264 14.97 8.55 23.08
CA ASP A 264 15.14 7.89 21.78
C ASP A 264 15.10 8.88 20.59
N GLY A 265 14.96 10.18 20.85
CA GLY A 265 14.87 11.24 19.85
C GLY A 265 13.48 11.46 19.26
N SER A 266 12.50 10.61 19.60
CA SER A 266 11.12 10.77 19.14
C SER A 266 10.44 11.98 19.79
N ILE A 267 9.44 12.55 19.10
CA ILE A 267 8.83 13.83 19.49
C ILE A 267 7.30 13.70 19.58
N LYS A 268 6.72 14.20 20.68
CA LYS A 268 5.28 14.46 20.81
C LYS A 268 5.03 15.96 20.88
N THR A 269 4.12 16.48 20.07
CA THR A 269 3.70 17.90 20.14
C THR A 269 2.22 17.99 20.46
N VAL A 270 1.87 18.87 21.40
CA VAL A 270 0.51 19.26 21.75
C VAL A 270 0.37 20.75 21.45
N SER A 271 -0.55 21.13 20.58
CA SER A 271 -0.68 22.49 20.04
C SER A 271 -2.02 23.12 20.39
N ASN A 272 -2.11 24.44 20.21
CA ASN A 272 -3.33 25.23 20.41
C ASN A 272 -3.91 25.10 21.83
N LEU A 273 -3.03 25.05 22.83
CA LEU A 273 -3.42 25.02 24.23
C LEU A 273 -3.79 26.42 24.69
N THR A 274 -5.07 26.60 25.01
CA THR A 274 -5.63 27.83 25.58
C THR A 274 -6.22 27.51 26.96
N PRO A 275 -5.42 27.62 28.05
CA PRO A 275 -5.93 27.47 29.41
C PRO A 275 -7.05 28.47 29.66
N GLN A 276 -8.18 27.99 30.19
CA GLN A 276 -9.26 28.86 30.66
C GLN A 276 -8.95 29.43 32.04
#